data_AF-A0A831LYG5-F1
#
_entry.id   AF-A0A831LYG5-F1
#
_cell.length_a   1.000
_cell.length_b   1.000
_cell.length_c   1.000
_cell.angle_alpha   90.00
_cell.angle_beta   90.00
_cell.angle_gamma   90.00
#
_symmetry.space_group_name_H-M   'P 1'
#
loop_
_entity.id
_entity.type
_entity.pdbx_description
1 polymer ?
#
loop_
_entity_poly.entity_id
_entity_poly.type
_entity_poly.pdbx_seq_one_letter_code
_entity_poly.pdbx_strand_id
1 'polypeptide(L)'
;MIAAHKGFVLRLWVASALIGLAQAWAADPLRIESSLDAMGTTFTVVAYGENRVQLETAVDLAFEEVRRIDDLISNYKPRSEWSQVNREAANRAVRVSPELFDFLKTCLQYSRTSGGTFDI
;
A
#
# COMPACT_ATOMS: atom_id res chain seq x y z
N MET A 1 44.06 -53.55 -17.64
CA MET A 1 44.34 -52.23 -17.03
C MET A 1 43.12 -51.33 -17.23
N ILE A 2 42.16 -51.39 -16.32
CA ILE A 2 40.86 -50.68 -16.38
C ILE A 2 40.79 -49.78 -15.14
N ALA A 3 41.24 -48.53 -15.23
CA ALA A 3 41.23 -47.63 -14.06
C ALA A 3 41.07 -46.12 -14.39
N ALA A 4 40.60 -45.75 -15.59
CA ALA A 4 40.55 -44.32 -15.99
C ALA A 4 39.14 -43.71 -16.14
N HIS A 5 38.06 -44.49 -16.20
CA HIS A 5 36.71 -43.95 -16.50
C HIS A 5 35.82 -43.60 -15.30
N LYS A 6 36.19 -43.98 -14.06
CA LYS A 6 35.31 -43.80 -12.88
C LYS A 6 35.35 -42.39 -12.27
N GLY A 7 36.42 -41.62 -12.52
CA GLY A 7 36.60 -40.28 -11.93
C GLY A 7 35.79 -39.16 -12.60
N PHE A 8 35.43 -39.32 -13.87
CA PHE A 8 34.72 -38.28 -14.64
C PHE A 8 33.22 -38.26 -14.34
N VAL A 9 32.61 -39.45 -14.21
CA VAL A 9 31.17 -39.59 -13.94
C VAL A 9 30.83 -39.18 -12.50
N LEU A 10 31.75 -39.41 -11.55
CA LEU A 10 31.57 -39.05 -10.14
C LEU A 10 31.62 -37.52 -9.89
N ARG A 11 32.41 -36.79 -10.69
CA ARG A 11 32.48 -35.32 -10.61
C ARG A 11 31.24 -34.63 -11.18
N LEU A 12 30.56 -35.24 -12.16
CA LEU A 12 29.33 -34.68 -12.73
C LEU A 12 28.14 -34.77 -11.76
N TRP A 13 28.02 -35.84 -10.97
CA TRP A 13 26.90 -36.01 -10.02
C TRP A 13 26.97 -35.06 -8.81
N VAL A 14 28.17 -34.69 -8.35
CA VAL A 14 28.33 -33.75 -7.23
C VAL A 14 27.98 -32.31 -7.62
N ALA A 15 28.27 -31.91 -8.87
CA ALA A 15 27.93 -30.57 -9.37
C ALA A 15 26.41 -30.36 -9.50
N SER A 16 25.66 -31.40 -9.88
CA SER A 16 24.19 -31.35 -9.97
C SER A 16 23.50 -31.30 -8.60
N ALA A 17 24.07 -31.96 -7.59
CA ALA A 17 23.54 -31.94 -6.22
C ALA A 17 23.70 -30.58 -5.54
N LEU A 18 24.77 -29.83 -5.85
CA LEU A 18 25.02 -28.49 -5.28
C LEU A 18 24.11 -27.41 -5.88
N ILE A 19 23.71 -27.54 -7.15
CA ILE A 19 22.79 -26.59 -7.80
C ILE A 19 21.34 -26.79 -7.31
N GLY A 20 20.93 -28.02 -6.98
CA GLY A 20 19.60 -28.32 -6.44
C GLY A 20 19.36 -27.84 -5.00
N LEU A 21 20.44 -27.70 -4.20
CA LEU A 21 20.35 -27.20 -2.82
C LEU A 21 20.25 -25.67 -2.72
N ALA A 22 20.74 -24.93 -3.71
CA ALA A 22 20.71 -23.46 -3.69
C ALA A 22 19.31 -22.87 -3.97
N GLN A 23 18.43 -23.61 -4.65
CA GLN A 23 17.07 -23.12 -4.94
C GLN A 23 16.06 -23.35 -3.80
N ALA A 24 16.43 -24.11 -2.77
CA ALA A 24 15.52 -24.47 -1.67
C ALA A 24 15.58 -23.52 -0.46
N TRP A 25 16.37 -22.44 -0.51
CA TRP A 25 16.62 -21.54 0.64
C TRP A 25 16.07 -20.12 0.44
N ALA A 26 15.15 -19.91 -0.50
CA ALA A 26 14.30 -18.72 -0.44
C ALA A 26 13.22 -18.98 0.62
N ALA A 27 13.43 -18.46 1.83
CA ALA A 27 12.39 -18.49 2.85
C ALA A 27 11.16 -17.73 2.35
N ASP A 28 9.96 -18.25 2.62
CA ASP A 28 8.74 -17.53 2.30
C ASP A 28 8.77 -16.15 2.97
N PRO A 29 8.37 -15.07 2.28
CA PRO A 29 8.38 -13.74 2.87
C PRO A 29 7.45 -13.73 4.09
N LEU A 30 7.90 -13.09 5.16
CA LEU A 30 7.06 -12.82 6.31
C LEU A 30 5.83 -12.02 5.86
N ARG A 31 4.65 -12.54 6.21
CA ARG A 31 3.37 -11.86 6.02
C ARG A 31 2.90 -11.28 7.34
N ILE A 32 2.58 -10.01 7.37
CA ILE A 32 1.83 -9.38 8.47
C ILE A 32 0.53 -8.79 7.93
N GLU A 33 -0.48 -8.76 8.79
CA GLU A 33 -1.79 -8.21 8.50
C GLU A 33 -2.28 -7.46 9.72
N SER A 34 -2.78 -6.25 9.51
CA SER A 34 -3.36 -5.43 10.56
C SER A 34 -4.53 -4.64 10.02
N SER A 35 -5.40 -4.18 10.90
CA SER A 35 -6.60 -3.43 10.54
C SER A 35 -6.79 -2.19 11.39
N LEU A 36 -7.40 -1.15 10.80
CA LEU A 36 -7.76 0.11 11.43
C LEU A 36 -9.18 0.52 11.01
N ASP A 37 -10.01 0.90 11.98
CA ASP A 37 -11.29 1.55 11.68
C ASP A 37 -11.10 3.06 11.46
N ALA A 38 -11.49 3.53 10.28
CA ALA A 38 -11.41 4.95 9.87
C ALA A 38 -12.44 5.23 8.77
N MET A 39 -12.83 6.50 8.56
CA MET A 39 -13.78 6.90 7.52
C MET A 39 -15.12 6.10 7.53
N GLY A 40 -15.52 5.56 8.69
CA GLY A 40 -16.73 4.74 8.83
C GLY A 40 -16.62 3.31 8.28
N THR A 41 -15.41 2.81 8.04
CA THR A 41 -15.15 1.43 7.58
C THR A 41 -13.88 0.85 8.21
N THR A 42 -13.57 -0.41 7.92
CA THR A 42 -12.35 -1.11 8.36
C THR A 42 -11.35 -1.18 7.20
N PHE A 43 -10.18 -0.57 7.39
CA PHE A 43 -9.05 -0.68 6.49
C PHE A 43 -8.13 -1.81 6.93
N THR A 44 -7.82 -2.74 6.03
CA THR A 44 -6.86 -3.82 6.30
C THR A 44 -5.62 -3.64 5.41
N VAL A 45 -4.45 -3.65 6.03
CA VAL A 45 -3.16 -3.62 5.35
C VAL A 45 -2.47 -4.97 5.53
N VAL A 46 -2.08 -5.58 4.40
CA VAL A 46 -1.29 -6.81 4.38
C VAL A 46 0.06 -6.49 3.76
N ALA A 47 1.14 -6.77 4.49
CA ALA A 47 2.50 -6.50 4.05
C ALA A 47 3.33 -7.79 4.03
N TYR A 48 4.19 -7.92 3.01
CA TYR A 48 5.07 -9.06 2.81
C TYR A 48 6.53 -8.58 2.74
N GLY A 49 7.47 -9.26 3.39
CA GLY A 49 8.89 -8.93 3.32
C GLY A 49 9.75 -9.78 4.23
N GLU A 50 11.03 -9.43 4.40
CA GLU A 50 11.98 -10.24 5.16
C GLU A 50 12.18 -9.73 6.60
N ASN A 51 11.89 -8.45 6.86
CA ASN A 51 12.15 -7.79 8.13
C ASN A 51 10.84 -7.36 8.81
N ARG A 52 10.51 -8.03 9.92
CA ARG A 52 9.32 -7.75 10.73
C ARG A 52 9.19 -6.28 11.13
N VAL A 53 10.24 -5.68 11.66
CA VAL A 53 10.22 -4.29 12.18
C VAL A 53 9.93 -3.31 11.05
N GLN A 54 10.51 -3.53 9.86
CA GLN A 54 10.25 -2.68 8.69
C GLN A 54 8.80 -2.81 8.22
N LEU A 55 8.26 -4.03 8.20
CA LEU A 55 6.86 -4.27 7.83
C LEU A 55 5.90 -3.61 8.82
N GLU A 56 6.11 -3.80 10.12
CA GLU A 56 5.29 -3.19 11.17
C GLU A 56 5.33 -1.65 11.05
N THR A 57 6.51 -1.07 10.85
CA THR A 57 6.67 0.37 10.60
C THR A 57 5.91 0.84 9.36
N ALA A 58 5.97 0.09 8.26
CA ALA A 58 5.27 0.44 7.02
C ALA A 58 3.74 0.40 7.18
N VAL A 59 3.23 -0.58 7.93
CA VAL A 59 1.81 -0.69 8.27
C VAL A 59 1.37 0.48 9.14
N ASP A 60 2.16 0.85 10.15
CA ASP A 60 1.85 1.99 11.02
C ASP A 60 1.82 3.31 10.24
N LEU A 61 2.78 3.54 9.35
CA LEU A 61 2.80 4.71 8.46
C LEU A 61 1.57 4.75 7.54
N ALA A 62 1.15 3.60 6.99
CA ALA A 62 -0.06 3.53 6.18
C ALA A 62 -1.31 3.91 6.99
N PHE A 63 -1.40 3.48 8.24
CA PHE A 63 -2.50 3.84 9.12
C PHE A 63 -2.48 5.29 9.60
N GLU A 64 -1.30 5.87 9.83
CA GLU A 64 -1.17 7.31 10.06
C GLU A 64 -1.70 8.12 8.87
N GLU A 65 -1.40 7.67 7.65
CA GLU A 65 -1.88 8.34 6.45
C GLU A 65 -3.40 8.22 6.29
N VAL A 66 -3.98 7.04 6.54
CA VAL A 66 -5.45 6.88 6.56
C VAL A 66 -6.10 7.82 7.57
N ARG A 67 -5.53 7.96 8.77
CA ARG A 67 -6.04 8.91 9.78
C ARG A 67 -5.93 10.36 9.34
N ARG A 68 -4.81 10.74 8.72
CA ARG A 68 -4.58 12.08 8.18
C ARG A 68 -5.61 12.44 7.10
N ILE A 69 -5.88 11.51 6.18
CA ILE A 69 -6.90 11.67 5.14
C ILE A 69 -8.29 11.77 5.76
N ASP A 70 -8.64 10.92 6.71
CA ASP A 70 -9.94 11.00 7.41
C ASP A 70 -10.13 12.36 8.10
N ASP A 71 -9.08 12.92 8.72
CA ASP A 71 -9.13 14.27 9.30
C ASP A 71 -9.27 15.38 8.24
N LEU A 72 -8.78 15.15 7.01
CA LEU A 72 -8.87 16.12 5.91
C LEU A 72 -10.26 16.13 5.25
N ILE A 73 -10.81 14.95 4.92
CA ILE A 73 -11.98 14.80 4.04
C ILE A 73 -13.26 14.32 4.73
N SER A 74 -13.23 14.02 6.03
CA SER A 74 -14.45 13.55 6.73
C SER A 74 -15.51 14.65 6.82
N ASN A 75 -16.72 14.37 6.36
CA ASN A 75 -17.91 15.22 6.57
C ASN A 75 -18.51 15.10 7.98
N TYR A 76 -18.04 14.14 8.78
CA TYR A 76 -18.52 13.93 10.16
C TYR A 76 -17.67 14.65 11.19
N LYS A 77 -16.41 14.97 10.86
CA LYS A 77 -15.48 15.69 11.76
C LYS A 77 -15.63 17.20 11.55
N PRO A 78 -16.17 17.97 12.53
CA PRO A 78 -16.46 19.39 12.31
C PRO A 78 -15.23 20.26 11.98
N ARG A 79 -14.05 19.79 12.36
CA ARG A 79 -12.76 20.46 12.17
C ARG A 79 -12.05 20.11 10.86
N SER A 80 -12.57 19.17 10.07
CA SER A 80 -11.98 18.86 8.76
C SER A 80 -12.12 20.04 7.80
N GLU A 81 -11.17 20.16 6.87
CA GLU A 81 -11.26 21.18 5.82
C GLU A 81 -12.53 20.98 4.98
N TRP A 82 -12.90 19.72 4.69
CA TRP A 82 -14.14 19.41 3.98
C TRP A 82 -15.40 19.92 4.70
N SER A 83 -15.50 19.72 6.02
CA SER A 83 -16.62 20.25 6.80
C SER A 83 -16.63 21.78 6.82
N GLN A 84 -15.47 22.43 6.77
CA GLN A 84 -15.40 23.89 6.66
C GLN A 84 -15.91 24.38 5.31
N VAL A 85 -15.49 23.74 4.20
CA VAL A 85 -15.97 24.05 2.85
C VAL A 85 -17.49 23.93 2.80
N ASN A 86 -18.06 22.82 3.29
CA ASN A 86 -19.50 22.60 3.29
C ASN A 86 -20.29 23.68 4.05
N ARG A 87 -19.72 24.24 5.12
CA ARG A 87 -20.38 25.31 5.90
C ARG A 87 -20.26 26.69 5.28
N GLU A 88 -19.12 27.00 4.66
CA GLU A 88 -18.74 28.38 4.34
C GLU A 88 -18.80 28.71 2.84
N ALA A 89 -18.63 27.72 1.96
CA ALA A 89 -18.46 27.95 0.51
C ALA A 89 -19.68 28.60 -0.17
N ALA A 90 -20.88 28.44 0.41
CA ALA A 90 -22.08 29.11 -0.08
C ALA A 90 -22.04 30.64 0.12
N ASN A 91 -21.27 31.12 1.11
CA ASN A 91 -21.26 32.54 1.50
C ASN A 91 -19.98 33.24 1.06
N ARG A 92 -18.84 32.53 1.00
CA ARG A 92 -17.53 33.11 0.68
C ARG A 92 -16.59 32.06 0.09
N ALA A 93 -15.56 32.53 -0.61
CA ALA A 93 -14.44 31.69 -0.97
C ALA A 93 -13.74 31.15 0.30
N VAL A 94 -13.49 29.84 0.34
CA VAL A 94 -12.83 29.15 1.44
C VAL A 94 -11.41 28.78 1.00
N ARG A 95 -10.42 29.15 1.80
CA ARG A 95 -9.04 28.72 1.56
C ARG A 95 -8.88 27.30 2.07
N VAL A 96 -8.40 26.41 1.21
CA VAL A 96 -8.11 25.01 1.51
C VAL A 96 -6.63 24.71 1.27
N SER A 97 -6.17 23.56 1.77
CA SER A 97 -4.87 23.00 1.45
C SER A 97 -4.71 22.73 -0.06
N PRO A 98 -3.47 22.77 -0.60
CA PRO A 98 -3.22 22.42 -2.00
C PRO A 98 -3.71 21.01 -2.35
N GLU A 99 -3.54 20.06 -1.44
CA GLU A 99 -3.97 18.68 -1.62
C GLU A 99 -5.49 18.56 -1.80
N LEU A 100 -6.28 19.18 -0.90
CA LEU A 100 -7.74 19.18 -1.04
C LEU A 100 -8.18 19.90 -2.33
N PHE A 101 -7.51 20.99 -2.71
CA PHE A 101 -7.81 21.68 -3.96
C PHE A 101 -7.59 20.79 -5.19
N ASP A 102 -6.45 20.11 -5.27
CA ASP A 102 -6.12 19.21 -6.38
C ASP A 102 -7.05 17.98 -6.41
N PHE A 103 -7.44 17.48 -5.23
CA PHE A 103 -8.45 16.43 -5.11
C PHE A 103 -9.80 16.87 -5.71
N LEU A 104 -10.33 18.02 -5.29
CA LEU A 104 -11.61 18.54 -5.80
C LEU A 104 -11.56 18.85 -7.30
N LYS A 105 -10.43 19.37 -7.78
CA LYS A 105 -10.20 19.58 -9.22
C LYS A 105 -10.28 18.26 -9.99
N THR A 106 -9.73 17.18 -9.44
CA THR A 106 -9.79 15.84 -10.03
C THR A 106 -11.23 15.30 -10.02
N CYS A 107 -11.96 15.45 -8.91
CA CYS A 107 -13.37 15.08 -8.84
C CYS A 107 -14.23 15.82 -9.88
N LEU A 108 -13.99 17.12 -10.07
CA LEU A 108 -14.69 17.91 -11.09
C LEU A 108 -14.37 17.44 -12.52
N GLN A 109 -13.14 16.99 -12.78
CA GLN A 109 -12.78 16.37 -14.06
C GLN A 109 -13.55 15.07 -14.29
N TYR A 110 -13.67 14.22 -13.28
CA TYR A 110 -14.48 13.00 -13.36
C TYR A 110 -15.96 13.30 -13.55
N SER A 111 -16.49 14.31 -12.87
CA SER A 111 -17.89 14.74 -13.05
C SER A 111 -18.16 15.14 -14.50
N ARG A 112 -17.30 15.98 -15.09
CA ARG A 112 -17.42 16.39 -16.50
C ARG A 112 -17.31 15.22 -17.46
N THR A 113 -16.32 14.35 -17.26
CA THR A 113 -16.06 13.20 -18.14
C THR A 113 -17.18 12.17 -18.09
N SER A 114 -17.83 12.03 -16.93
CA SER A 114 -18.98 11.14 -16.73
C SER A 114 -20.32 11.75 -17.11
N GLY A 115 -20.35 12.98 -17.66
CA GLY A 115 -21.58 13.69 -17.98
C GLY A 115 -22.45 14.01 -16.77
N GLY A 116 -21.84 14.15 -15.58
CA GLY A 116 -22.55 14.39 -14.31
C GLY A 116 -23.01 13.13 -13.58
N THR A 117 -22.65 11.92 -14.04
CA THR A 117 -22.99 10.68 -13.33
C THR A 117 -22.23 10.56 -12.01
N PHE A 118 -21.00 11.04 -11.99
CA PHE A 118 -20.24 11.28 -10.76
C PHE A 118 -20.45 12.75 -10.36
N ASP A 119 -21.06 13.00 -9.21
CA ASP A 119 -21.37 14.34 -8.70
C ASP A 119 -21.07 14.39 -7.19
N ILE A 120 -20.37 15.43 -6.75
CA ILE A 120 -19.83 15.55 -5.38
C ILE A 120 -20.18 16.89 -4.73
#